data_AF-A0A959V1Y0-F1
#
_entry.id   AF-A0A959V1Y0-F1
#
_cell.length_a   1.000
_cell.length_b   1.000
_cell.length_c   1.000
_cell.angle_alpha   90.00
_cell.angle_beta   90.00
_cell.angle_gamma   90.00
#
_symmetry.space_group_name_H-M   'P 1'
#
loop_
_entity.id
_entity.type
_entity.pdbx_description
1 polymer ?
#
loop_
_entity_poly.entity_id
_entity_poly.type
_entity_poly.pdbx_seq_one_letter_code
_entity_poly.pdbx_strand_id
1 'polypeptide(L)'
;MPLPARFSRVFTGLFHAVLTLLLIASLSGLQAQDVDQALYDAGEKVFKGNCASCHKPDANMTGPALKGARERWDGKGDIYAWIRNSQEYLKTGNEYANKLFEEWNKSVMTPMALSDEEIDAVLYYA
;
A
#
# COMPACT_ATOMS: atom_id res chain seq x y z
N MET A 1 -15.67 24.22 65.39
CA MET A 1 -16.50 23.11 64.86
C MET A 1 -15.76 22.51 63.66
N PRO A 2 -15.38 21.22 63.66
CA PRO A 2 -14.74 20.59 62.50
C PRO A 2 -15.81 20.11 61.50
N LEU A 3 -15.61 20.39 60.21
CA LEU A 3 -16.44 19.88 59.11
C LEU A 3 -16.06 18.43 58.78
N PRO A 4 -17.03 17.54 58.50
CA PRO A 4 -16.76 16.15 58.18
C PRO A 4 -16.28 16.02 56.72
N ALA A 5 -14.97 15.79 56.54
CA ALA A 5 -14.41 15.33 55.27
C ALA A 5 -14.79 13.86 55.02
N ARG A 6 -15.97 13.61 54.45
CA ARG A 6 -16.36 12.30 53.89
C ARG A 6 -16.84 12.44 52.46
N PHE A 7 -15.96 12.93 51.60
CA PHE A 7 -16.16 12.96 50.15
C PHE A 7 -14.85 12.53 49.49
N SER A 8 -14.54 11.23 49.44
CA SER A 8 -13.21 10.87 48.90
C SER A 8 -13.00 9.46 48.36
N ARG A 9 -13.97 8.53 48.39
CA ARG A 9 -13.69 7.15 47.91
C ARG A 9 -14.60 6.69 46.79
N VAL A 10 -15.90 6.97 46.87
CA VAL A 10 -16.88 6.50 45.87
C VAL A 10 -16.77 7.31 44.56
N PHE A 11 -16.65 8.64 44.65
CA PHE A 11 -16.56 9.52 43.47
C PHE A 11 -15.26 9.31 42.69
N THR A 12 -14.15 9.10 43.40
CA THR A 12 -12.84 8.79 42.84
C THR A 12 -12.84 7.42 42.15
N GLY A 13 -13.42 6.40 42.77
CA GLY A 13 -13.49 5.05 42.19
C GLY A 13 -14.34 4.98 40.90
N LEU A 14 -15.46 5.70 40.87
CA LEU A 14 -16.32 5.77 39.68
C LEU A 14 -15.62 6.50 38.52
N PHE A 15 -14.88 7.57 38.81
CA PHE A 15 -14.11 8.30 37.81
C PHE A 15 -12.98 7.45 37.22
N HIS A 16 -12.27 6.67 38.03
CA HIS A 16 -11.25 5.74 37.56
C HIS A 16 -11.86 4.62 36.71
N ALA A 17 -13.02 4.09 37.11
CA ALA A 17 -13.73 3.04 36.35
C ALA A 17 -14.25 3.54 34.99
N VAL A 18 -14.73 4.79 34.92
CA VAL A 18 -15.15 5.41 33.65
C VAL A 18 -13.94 5.71 32.77
N LEU A 19 -12.84 6.21 33.34
CA LEU A 19 -11.60 6.48 32.60
C LEU A 19 -10.98 5.19 32.04
N THR A 20 -10.95 4.10 32.81
CA THR A 20 -10.45 2.81 32.32
C THR A 20 -11.37 2.22 31.24
N LEU A 21 -12.69 2.33 31.39
CA LEU A 21 -13.64 1.88 30.36
C LEU A 21 -13.49 2.68 29.05
N LEU A 22 -13.30 3.99 29.13
CA LEU A 22 -13.06 4.85 27.96
C LEU A 22 -11.73 4.52 27.27
N LEU A 23 -10.67 4.26 28.04
CA LEU A 23 -9.37 3.86 27.50
C LEU A 23 -9.44 2.48 26.79
N ILE A 24 -10.15 1.51 27.37
CA ILE A 24 -10.35 0.19 26.76
C ILE A 24 -11.18 0.32 25.46
N ALA A 25 -12.23 1.14 25.46
CA ALA A 25 -13.05 1.38 24.27
C ALA A 25 -12.28 2.09 23.14
N SER A 26 -11.32 2.97 23.46
CA SER A 26 -10.47 3.60 22.44
C SER A 26 -9.44 2.66 21.79
N LEU A 27 -9.12 1.51 22.41
CA LEU A 27 -8.24 0.50 21.80
C LEU A 27 -8.96 -0.37 20.75
N SER A 28 -10.29 -0.40 20.74
CA SER A 28 -11.08 -1.23 19.82
C SER A 28 -11.14 -0.70 18.38
N GLY A 29 -10.63 0.51 18.12
CA GLY A 29 -10.69 1.17 16.82
C GLY A 29 -9.51 0.88 15.87
N LEU A 30 -8.51 0.10 16.30
CA LEU A 30 -7.36 -0.24 15.45
C LEU A 30 -7.61 -1.60 14.76
N GLN A 31 -8.52 -1.63 13.80
CA GLN A 31 -8.56 -2.73 12.85
C GLN A 31 -7.35 -2.57 11.92
N ALA A 32 -6.30 -3.36 12.16
CA ALA A 32 -5.27 -3.57 11.16
C ALA A 32 -5.96 -4.13 9.90
N GLN A 33 -5.67 -3.57 8.73
CA GLN A 33 -6.12 -4.20 7.48
C GLN A 33 -5.49 -5.59 7.44
N ASP A 34 -6.33 -6.63 7.39
CA ASP A 34 -5.84 -8.00 7.25
C ASP A 34 -4.99 -8.07 5.98
N VAL A 35 -3.68 -8.29 6.14
CA VAL A 35 -2.79 -8.56 5.02
C VAL A 35 -3.18 -9.93 4.49
N ASP A 36 -3.54 -9.99 3.20
CA ASP A 36 -3.68 -11.25 2.50
C ASP A 36 -2.27 -11.82 2.28
N GLN A 37 -1.82 -12.60 3.26
CA GLN A 37 -0.47 -13.16 3.26
C GLN A 37 -0.21 -14.05 2.05
N ALA A 38 -1.23 -14.78 1.58
CA ALA A 38 -1.09 -15.64 0.41
C ALA A 38 -0.86 -14.82 -0.86
N LEU A 39 -1.60 -13.72 -1.03
CA LEU A 39 -1.41 -12.79 -2.14
C LEU A 39 -0.07 -12.06 -2.06
N TYR A 40 0.35 -11.65 -0.85
CA TYR A 40 1.65 -11.02 -0.62
C TYR A 40 2.81 -11.93 -1.01
N ASP A 41 2.80 -13.20 -0.57
CA ASP A 41 3.85 -14.17 -0.85
C ASP A 41 3.90 -14.54 -2.34
N ALA A 42 2.74 -14.66 -2.99
CA ALA A 42 2.63 -14.85 -4.43
C ALA A 42 3.23 -13.65 -5.19
N GLY A 43 2.91 -12.44 -4.77
CA GLY A 43 3.43 -11.20 -5.33
C GLY A 43 4.94 -11.07 -5.19
N GLU A 44 5.48 -11.38 -4.02
CA GLU A 44 6.92 -11.37 -3.76
C GLU A 44 7.65 -12.32 -4.71
N LYS A 45 7.12 -13.54 -4.92
CA LYS A 45 7.70 -14.53 -5.81
C LYS A 45 7.75 -14.04 -7.26
N VAL A 46 6.65 -13.50 -7.77
CA VAL A 46 6.58 -12.97 -9.14
C VAL A 46 7.51 -11.76 -9.28
N PHE A 47 7.51 -10.84 -8.29
CA PHE A 47 8.37 -9.65 -8.29
C PHE A 47 9.87 -10.01 -8.34
N LYS A 48 10.31 -10.97 -7.52
CA LYS A 48 11.72 -11.42 -7.50
C LYS A 48 12.16 -12.02 -8.85
N GLY A 49 11.25 -12.73 -9.53
CA GLY A 49 11.56 -13.37 -10.82
C GLY A 49 11.54 -12.41 -12.02
N ASN A 50 10.76 -11.33 -11.97
CA ASN A 50 10.43 -10.54 -13.15
C ASN A 50 10.73 -9.04 -13.02
N CYS A 51 10.79 -8.48 -11.81
CA CYS A 51 10.80 -7.03 -11.58
C CYS A 51 12.04 -6.53 -10.81
N ALA A 52 12.56 -7.35 -9.89
CA ALA A 52 13.58 -6.95 -8.92
C ALA A 52 14.94 -6.54 -9.51
N SER A 53 15.20 -6.86 -10.78
CA SER A 53 16.41 -6.41 -11.49
C SER A 53 16.42 -4.90 -11.77
N CYS A 54 15.23 -4.28 -11.80
CA CYS A 54 15.08 -2.88 -12.22
C CYS A 54 14.28 -2.04 -11.22
N HIS A 55 13.40 -2.66 -10.45
CA HIS A 55 12.50 -1.99 -9.51
C HIS A 55 12.77 -2.41 -8.07
N LYS A 56 12.45 -1.52 -7.14
CA LYS A 56 12.28 -1.84 -5.72
C LYS A 56 10.85 -1.47 -5.31
N PRO A 57 10.29 -2.10 -4.26
CA PRO A 57 9.00 -1.69 -3.73
C PRO A 57 9.00 -0.22 -3.32
N ASP A 58 9.96 0.20 -2.49
CA ASP A 58 9.90 1.46 -1.75
C ASP A 58 10.94 2.52 -2.18
N ALA A 59 11.73 2.23 -3.21
CA ALA A 59 12.79 3.13 -3.67
C ALA A 59 12.95 3.11 -5.19
N ASN A 60 13.39 4.24 -5.71
CA ASN A 60 13.76 4.37 -7.11
C ASN A 60 15.06 3.58 -7.42
N MET A 61 15.13 2.99 -8.60
CA MET A 61 16.32 2.30 -9.11
C MET A 61 16.46 2.57 -10.63
N THR A 62 16.47 1.54 -11.48
CA THR A 62 16.44 1.70 -12.94
C THR A 62 15.04 2.14 -13.37
N GLY A 63 14.01 1.63 -12.68
CA GLY A 63 12.64 2.10 -12.75
C GLY A 63 12.17 2.71 -11.42
N PRO A 64 10.94 3.25 -11.40
CA PRO A 64 10.34 3.83 -10.20
C PRO A 64 10.11 2.81 -9.09
N ALA A 65 10.03 3.31 -7.85
CA ALA A 65 9.42 2.56 -6.76
C ALA A 65 8.04 2.04 -7.18
N LEU A 66 7.73 0.77 -6.90
CA LEU A 66 6.42 0.19 -7.25
C LEU A 66 5.35 0.45 -6.21
N LYS A 67 5.72 0.73 -4.95
CA LYS A 67 4.76 1.00 -3.88
C LYS A 67 3.88 2.16 -4.26
N GLY A 68 2.58 1.94 -4.25
CA GLY A 68 1.60 2.95 -4.65
C GLY A 68 1.42 3.08 -6.18
N ALA A 69 1.95 2.17 -6.99
CA ALA A 69 1.87 2.27 -8.45
C ALA A 69 0.44 2.16 -8.94
N ARG A 70 -0.37 1.28 -8.35
CA ARG A 70 -1.78 1.13 -8.69
C ARG A 70 -2.53 2.46 -8.56
N GLU A 71 -2.34 3.15 -7.45
CA GLU A 71 -2.95 4.45 -7.16
C GLU A 71 -2.41 5.54 -8.07
N ARG A 72 -1.11 5.49 -8.43
CA ARG A 72 -0.54 6.42 -9.41
C ARG A 72 -1.15 6.25 -10.80
N TRP A 73 -1.52 5.03 -11.20
CA TRP A 73 -2.11 4.71 -12.50
C TRP A 73 -3.64 4.84 -12.55
N ASP A 74 -4.31 4.89 -11.39
CA ASP A 74 -5.76 4.96 -11.31
C ASP A 74 -6.34 6.14 -12.12
N GLY A 75 -7.31 5.85 -12.99
CA GLY A 75 -7.93 6.80 -13.91
C GLY A 75 -7.03 7.34 -15.03
N LYS A 76 -5.78 6.88 -15.16
CA LYS A 76 -4.79 7.41 -16.13
C LYS A 76 -4.46 6.46 -17.27
N GLY A 77 -4.94 5.23 -17.22
CA GLY A 77 -4.72 4.24 -18.27
C GLY A 77 -4.80 2.82 -17.75
N ASP A 78 -4.21 1.91 -18.52
CA ASP A 78 -4.17 0.49 -18.23
C ASP A 78 -2.76 0.07 -17.80
N ILE A 79 -2.59 -0.07 -16.48
CA ILE A 79 -1.34 -0.54 -15.87
C ILE A 79 -1.01 -1.99 -16.24
N TYR A 80 -2.02 -2.83 -16.52
CA TYR A 80 -1.80 -4.24 -16.87
C TYR A 80 -1.20 -4.34 -18.27
N ALA A 81 -1.77 -3.60 -19.24
CA ALA A 81 -1.21 -3.53 -20.59
C ALA A 81 0.21 -2.93 -20.58
N TRP A 82 0.46 -1.91 -19.75
CA TRP A 82 1.79 -1.35 -19.56
C TRP A 82 2.80 -2.38 -19.02
N ILE A 83 2.45 -3.12 -17.97
CA ILE A 83 3.33 -4.12 -17.36
C ILE A 83 3.63 -5.26 -18.34
N ARG A 84 2.64 -5.70 -19.11
CA ARG A 84 2.83 -6.75 -20.13
C ARG A 84 3.75 -6.31 -21.25
N ASN A 85 3.54 -5.10 -21.77
CA ASN A 85 4.34 -4.58 -22.86
C ASN A 85 4.28 -3.05 -22.94
N SER A 86 5.17 -2.39 -22.20
CA SER A 86 5.27 -0.92 -22.17
C SER A 86 5.49 -0.32 -23.55
N GLN A 87 6.31 -0.95 -24.40
CA GLN A 87 6.65 -0.43 -25.73
C GLN A 87 5.46 -0.48 -26.69
N GLU A 88 4.62 -1.51 -26.60
CA GLU A 88 3.37 -1.55 -27.35
C GLU A 88 2.37 -0.54 -26.79
N TYR A 89 2.24 -0.46 -25.45
CA TYR A 89 1.31 0.46 -24.81
C TYR A 89 1.62 1.93 -25.12
N LEU A 90 2.89 2.32 -25.24
CA LEU A 90 3.28 3.69 -25.64
C LEU A 90 2.70 4.11 -27.00
N LYS A 91 2.48 3.16 -27.93
CA LYS A 91 1.90 3.45 -29.26
C LYS A 91 0.45 3.91 -29.19
N THR A 92 -0.25 3.67 -28.08
CA THR A 92 -1.61 4.18 -27.85
C THR A 92 -1.66 5.70 -27.72
N GLY A 93 -0.51 6.35 -27.46
CA GLY A 93 -0.45 7.78 -27.22
C GLY A 93 -0.88 8.21 -25.82
N ASN A 94 -1.06 7.27 -24.87
CA ASN A 94 -1.44 7.59 -23.49
C ASN A 94 -0.45 8.61 -22.86
N GLU A 95 -0.98 9.77 -22.43
CA GLU A 95 -0.16 10.90 -21.97
C GLU A 95 0.65 10.56 -20.72
N TYR A 96 0.04 9.87 -19.76
CA TYR A 96 0.70 9.49 -18.50
C TYR A 96 1.86 8.52 -18.74
N ALA A 97 1.65 7.48 -19.55
CA ALA A 97 2.67 6.51 -19.89
C ALA A 97 3.83 7.12 -20.68
N ASN A 98 3.55 7.98 -21.66
CA ASN A 98 4.59 8.70 -22.39
C ASN A 98 5.42 9.60 -21.48
N LYS A 99 4.76 10.35 -20.58
CA LYS A 99 5.46 11.19 -19.59
C LYS A 99 6.32 10.35 -18.66
N LEU A 100 5.78 9.24 -18.14
CA LEU A 100 6.53 8.33 -17.27
C LEU A 100 7.77 7.78 -18.00
N PHE A 101 7.64 7.36 -19.26
CA PHE A 101 8.77 6.86 -20.04
C PHE A 101 9.87 7.91 -20.24
N GLU A 102 9.49 9.15 -20.52
CA GLU A 102 10.43 10.28 -20.63
C GLU A 102 11.10 10.61 -19.29
N GLU A 103 10.34 10.66 -18.19
CA GLU A 103 10.86 10.87 -16.83
C GLU A 103 11.90 9.81 -16.41
N TRP A 104 11.77 8.60 -16.94
CA TRP A 104 12.69 7.48 -16.69
C TRP A 104 13.73 7.28 -17.80
N ASN A 105 14.08 8.36 -18.49
CA ASN A 105 15.12 8.41 -19.53
C ASN A 105 14.93 7.39 -20.66
N LYS A 106 13.67 7.08 -21.00
CA LYS A 106 13.32 6.09 -22.03
C LYS A 106 13.86 4.70 -21.74
N SER A 107 14.05 4.36 -20.47
CA SER A 107 14.48 3.03 -20.04
C SER A 107 13.44 2.00 -20.45
N VAL A 108 13.85 1.00 -21.22
CA VAL A 108 12.93 -0.02 -21.76
C VAL A 108 12.61 -1.05 -20.69
N MET A 109 11.33 -1.14 -20.32
CA MET A 109 10.80 -2.23 -19.51
C MET A 109 10.48 -3.41 -20.43
N THR A 110 11.20 -4.51 -20.25
CA THR A 110 11.09 -5.71 -21.09
C THR A 110 9.67 -6.31 -21.00
N PRO A 111 9.08 -6.77 -22.11
CA PRO A 111 7.77 -7.43 -22.08
C PRO A 111 7.79 -8.67 -21.19
N MET A 112 6.71 -8.88 -20.44
CA MET A 112 6.54 -10.01 -19.53
C MET A 112 5.17 -10.64 -19.73
N ALA A 113 5.13 -11.96 -19.88
CA ALA A 113 3.89 -12.70 -20.09
C ALA A 113 3.26 -13.08 -18.75
N LEU A 114 2.67 -12.08 -18.07
CA LEU A 114 2.01 -12.25 -16.77
C LEU A 114 0.48 -12.23 -16.91
N SER A 115 -0.20 -13.06 -16.11
CA SER A 115 -1.66 -13.00 -15.95
C SER A 115 -2.11 -11.75 -15.18
N ASP A 116 -3.40 -11.44 -15.19
CA ASP A 116 -3.92 -10.31 -14.40
C ASP A 116 -3.72 -10.57 -12.91
N GLU A 117 -3.91 -11.81 -12.47
CA GLU A 117 -3.74 -12.23 -11.07
C GLU A 117 -2.26 -12.12 -10.62
N GLU A 118 -1.32 -12.46 -11.48
CA GLU A 118 0.11 -12.28 -11.20
C GLU A 118 0.49 -10.79 -11.08
N ILE A 119 -0.07 -9.96 -11.96
CA ILE A 119 0.12 -8.50 -11.90
C ILE A 119 -0.52 -7.92 -10.64
N ASP A 120 -1.73 -8.38 -10.28
CA ASP A 120 -2.40 -7.99 -9.05
C ASP A 120 -1.58 -8.32 -7.82
N ALA A 121 -1.03 -9.54 -7.77
CA ALA A 121 -0.16 -9.98 -6.68
C ALA A 121 1.10 -9.11 -6.59
N VAL A 122 1.74 -8.78 -7.72
CA VAL A 122 2.91 -7.88 -7.74
C VAL A 122 2.55 -6.49 -7.23
N LEU A 123 1.44 -5.91 -7.68
CA LEU A 123 0.98 -4.58 -7.26
C LEU A 123 0.46 -4.56 -5.81
N TYR A 124 0.07 -5.71 -5.26
CA TYR A 124 -0.27 -5.86 -3.85
C TYR A 124 0.97 -5.93 -2.96
N TYR A 125 2.00 -6.67 -3.41
CA TYR A 125 3.27 -6.81 -2.71
C TYR A 125 4.12 -5.53 -2.77
N ALA A 126 4.22 -4.91 -3.95
CA ALA A 126 5.27 -3.95 -4.27
C ALA A 126 4.84 -2.49 -4.16
#